data_AF-A0A527UUP7-F1
#
_entry.id   AF-A0A527UUP7-F1
#
_cell.length_a   1.000
_cell.length_b   1.000
_cell.length_c   1.000
_cell.angle_alpha   90.00
_cell.angle_beta   90.00
_cell.angle_gamma   90.00
#
_symmetry.space_group_name_H-M   'P 1'
#
loop_
_entity.id
_entity.type
_entity.pdbx_description
1 polymer ?
#
loop_
_entity_poly.entity_id
_entity_poly.type
_entity_poly.pdbx_seq_one_letter_code
_entity_poly.pdbx_strand_id
1 'polypeptide(L)' 'KHVELTSSGNFRNGKLINTRCFTVDVSDLQRARTELMRHDNTHRQILDSLPVAIYTTDQHGTITYFNRAA' A
#
# COMPACT_ATOMS: atom_id res chain seq x y z
N LYS A 1 2.61 -5.45 16.60
CA LYS A 1 1.34 -4.68 16.61
C LYS A 1 1.64 -3.33 15.97
N HIS A 2 0.78 -2.86 15.07
CA HIS A 2 0.96 -1.60 14.35
C HIS A 2 -0.03 -0.59 14.88
N VAL A 3 0.43 0.63 15.15
CA VAL A 3 -0.41 1.73 15.61
C VAL A 3 -0.10 2.97 14.80
N GLU A 4 -1.12 3.77 14.53
CA GLU A 4 -0.97 5.11 13.99
C GLU A 4 -1.14 6.11 15.15
N LEU A 5 -0.17 7.02 15.28
CA LEU A 5 -0.20 8.07 16.29
C LEU A 5 -0.36 9.42 15.62
N THR A 6 -1.45 10.11 15.94
CA THR A 6 -1.63 11.51 15.59
C THR A 6 -1.51 12.34 16.86
N SER A 7 -0.62 13.34 16.84
CA SER A 7 -0.45 14.29 17.95
C SER A 7 -0.61 15.71 17.45
N SER A 8 -1.35 16.51 18.21
CA SER A 8 -1.51 17.95 17.96
C SER A 8 -1.14 18.72 19.22
N GLY A 9 -0.43 19.83 19.05
CA GLY A 9 -0.08 20.75 20.13
C GLY A 9 -1.00 21.97 20.14
N ASN A 10 -1.50 22.33 21.31
CA ASN A 10 -2.21 23.59 21.54
C ASN A 10 -1.21 24.65 22.04
N PHE A 11 -1.01 25.71 21.26
CA PHE A 11 -0.10 26.81 21.58
C PHE A 11 -0.88 28.09 21.87
N ARG A 12 -0.49 28.83 22.91
CA ARG A 12 -0.98 30.19 23.20
C ARG A 12 0.21 31.11 23.43
N ASN A 13 0.26 32.23 22.70
CA ASN A 13 1.35 33.22 22.78
C ASN A 13 2.74 32.60 22.65
N GLY A 14 2.91 31.65 21.71
CA GLY A 14 4.16 30.93 21.49
C GLY A 14 4.50 29.87 22.56
N LYS A 15 3.71 29.74 23.63
CA LYS A 15 3.89 28.73 24.67
C LYS A 15 3.01 27.51 24.40
N LEU A 16 3.60 26.32 24.39
CA LEU A 16 2.87 25.05 24.37
C LEU A 16 2.09 24.90 25.68
N ILE A 17 0.77 24.70 25.57
CA ILE A 17 -0.13 24.54 26.72
C ILE A 17 -0.41 23.06 26.98
N ASN A 18 -0.74 22.31 25.94
CA ASN A 18 -0.94 20.86 26.03
C ASN A 18 -0.81 20.20 24.66
N THR A 19 -0.76 18.88 24.67
CA THR A 19 -0.86 18.06 23.47
C THR A 19 -2.08 17.14 23.59
N ARG A 20 -2.67 16.82 22.44
CA ARG A 20 -3.67 15.76 22.30
C ARG A 20 -3.12 14.71 21.36
N CYS A 21 -2.98 13.49 21.87
CA CYS A 21 -2.56 12.34 21.10
C CYS A 21 -3.73 11.36 20.95
N PHE A 22 -3.83 10.76 19.77
CA PHE A 22 -4.66 9.59 19.51
C PHE A 22 -3.77 8.45 19.05
N THR A 23 -4.04 7.26 19.58
CA THR A 23 -3.39 6.02 19.17
C THR A 23 -4.48 5.10 18.64
N VAL A 24 -4.37 4.73 17.36
CA VAL A 24 -5.30 3.80 16.72
C VAL A 24 -4.53 2.53 16.39
N ASP A 25 -5.05 1.37 16.81
CA ASP A 25 -4.51 0.09 16.35
C ASP A 25 -4.88 -0.10 14.88
N VAL A 26 -3.86 -0.24 14.03
CA VAL A 26 -3.98 -0.43 12.59
C VAL A 26 -3.41 -1.78 12.16
N SER A 27 -3.23 -2.71 13.10
CA SER A 27 -2.63 -4.03 12.84
C SER A 27 -3.40 -4.80 11.77
N ASP A 28 -4.73 -4.77 11.81
CA ASP A 28 -5.55 -5.52 10.84
C ASP A 28 -5.55 -4.85 9.46
N LEU A 29 -5.60 -3.52 9.40
CA LEU A 29 -5.44 -2.78 8.14
C LEU A 29 -4.08 -3.08 7.49
N GLN A 30 -3.01 -3.08 8.29
CA GLN A 30 -1.66 -3.36 7.80
C GLN A 30 -1.52 -4.81 7.32
N ARG A 31 -2.15 -5.77 8.01
CA ARG A 31 -2.19 -7.18 7.57
C ARG A 31 -2.89 -7.32 6.23
N ALA A 32 -4.09 -6.77 6.09
CA ALA A 32 -4.84 -6.81 4.83
C ALA A 32 -4.05 -6.18 3.67
N ARG A 33 -3.41 -5.03 3.90
CA ARG A 33 -2.54 -4.38 2.89
C ARG A 33 -1.35 -5.26 2.51
N THR A 34 -0.71 -5.87 3.49
CA THR A 34 0.45 -6.76 3.27
C THR A 34 0.05 -8.01 2.49
N GLU A 35 -1.10 -8.60 2.81
CA GLU A 35 -1.64 -9.77 2.11
C GLU A 35 -1.98 -9.43 0.66
N LEU A 36 -2.63 -8.29 0.41
CA LEU A 36 -2.90 -7.80 -0.94
C LEU A 36 -1.60 -7.60 -1.74
N MET A 37 -0.60 -6.95 -1.15
CA MET A 37 0.71 -6.77 -1.80
C MET A 37 1.42 -8.10 -2.07
N ARG A 38 1.30 -9.05 -1.15
CA ARG A 38 1.88 -10.39 -1.31
C ARG A 38 1.23 -11.13 -2.47
N HIS A 39 -0.10 -11.11 -2.58
CA HIS A 39 -0.81 -11.74 -3.68
C HIS A 39 -0.45 -11.11 -5.03
N ASP A 40 -0.43 -9.78 -5.14
CA ASP A 40 -0.01 -9.09 -6.37
C ASP A 40 1.43 -9.46 -6.78
N ASN A 41 2.37 -9.45 -5.84
CA ASN A 41 3.75 -9.85 -6.09
C ASN A 41 3.86 -11.32 -6.51
N THR A 42 3.14 -12.23 -5.85
CA THR A 42 3.15 -13.65 -6.22
C THR A 42 2.59 -13.85 -7.62
N HIS A 43 1.48 -13.19 -7.98
CA HIS A 43 0.93 -13.26 -9.33
C HIS A 43 1.92 -12.74 -10.37
N ARG A 44 2.54 -11.58 -10.13
CA ARG A 44 3.58 -11.04 -11.02
C ARG A 44 4.77 -11.98 -11.17
N GLN A 45 5.26 -12.56 -10.07
CA GLN A 45 6.37 -13.52 -10.10
C GLN A 45 6.05 -14.75 -10.94
N ILE A 46 4.82 -15.28 -10.82
CA ILE A 46 4.37 -16.41 -11.64
C ILE A 46 4.39 -16.01 -13.12
N LEU A 47 3.72 -14.90 -13.48
CA LEU A 47 3.66 -14.44 -14.87
C LEU A 47 5.04 -14.14 -15.47
N ASP A 48 5.96 -13.54 -14.69
CA ASP A 48 7.33 -13.24 -15.11
C ASP A 48 8.21 -14.48 -15.27
N SER A 49 7.85 -15.61 -14.64
CA SER A 49 8.57 -16.88 -14.77
C SER A 49 8.17 -17.70 -16.00
N LEU A 50 7.04 -17.35 -16.63
CA LEU A 50 6.55 -18.06 -17.81
C LEU A 50 7.37 -17.63 -19.04
N PRO A 51 7.85 -18.57 -19.87
CA PRO A 51 8.66 -18.27 -21.06
C PRO A 51 7.81 -17.83 -22.27
N VAL A 52 6.62 -17.28 -22.02
CA VAL A 52 5.68 -16.84 -23.06
C VAL A 52 5.33 -15.38 -22.83
N ALA A 53 5.25 -14.60 -23.91
CA ALA A 53 4.82 -13.21 -23.86
C ALA A 53 3.34 -13.15 -23.43
N ILE A 54 3.07 -12.46 -22.33
CA ILE A 54 1.72 -12.22 -21.81
C ILE A 54 1.55 -10.71 -21.68
N TYR A 55 0.45 -10.19 -22.20
CA TYR A 55 0.05 -8.81 -22.00
C TYR A 55 -1.47 -8.74 -21.78
N THR A 56 -1.92 -7.68 -21.11
CA THR A 56 -3.35 -7.34 -21.00
C THR A 56 -3.60 -6.00 -21.65
N THR A 57 -4.82 -5.79 -22.12
CA THR A 57 -5.26 -4.51 -22.68
C THR A 57 -6.54 -4.03 -22.00
N ASP A 58 -6.80 -2.74 -22.07
CA ASP A 58 -8.13 -2.19 -21.77
C ASP A 58 -9.09 -2.37 -22.96
N GLN A 59 -10.33 -1.90 -22.80
CA GLN A 59 -11.36 -1.97 -23.85
C GLN A 59 -11.01 -1.18 -25.13
N HIS A 60 -10.02 -0.29 -25.10
CA HIS A 60 -9.55 0.50 -26.24
C HIS A 60 -8.29 -0.08 -26.88
N GLY A 61 -7.78 -1.22 -26.37
CA GLY A 61 -6.58 -1.87 -26.86
C GLY A 61 -5.28 -1.31 -26.27
N THR A 62 -5.34 -0.43 -25.28
CA THR A 62 -4.16 0.10 -24.59
C THR A 62 -3.55 -0.99 -23.71
N ILE A 63 -2.26 -1.28 -23.84
CA ILE A 63 -1.58 -2.27 -22.99
C ILE A 63 -1.57 -1.78 -21.54
N THR A 64 -2.08 -2.60 -20.62
CA THR A 64 -2.19 -2.31 -19.18
C THR A 64 -1.20 -3.11 -18.33
N TYR A 65 -0.67 -4.21 -18.87
CA TYR A 65 0.37 -5.03 -18.25
C TYR A 65 1.09 -5.85 -19.32
N PHE A 66 2.37 -6.13 -19.09
CA PHE A 66 3.15 -7.12 -19.82
C PHE A 66 4.13 -7.81 -18.86
N ASN A 67 4.40 -9.10 -19.08
CA ASN A 67 5.38 -9.85 -18.28
C ASN A 67 6.79 -9.71 -18.86
N ARG A 68 7.80 -10.23 -18.14
CA ARG A 68 9.22 -10.17 -18.57
C ARG A 68 9.51 -10.76 -19.96
N ALA A 69 8.72 -11.72 -20.43
CA ALA A 69 8.96 -12.41 -21.69
C ALA A 69 8.36 -11.69 -22.91
N ALA A 70 7.55 -10.64 -22.71
CA ALA A 70 7.01 -9.78 -23.76
C ALA A 70 7.97 -8.62 -24.08
#